data_AF-A0A2V6GEC7-F1
#
_entry.id   AF-A0A2V6GEC7-F1
#
_cell.length_a   1.000
_cell.length_b   1.000
_cell.length_c   1.000
_cell.angle_alpha   90.00
_cell.angle_beta   90.00
_cell.angle_gamma   90.00
#
_symmetry.space_group_name_H-M   'P 1'
#
loop_
_entity.id
_entity.type
_entity.pdbx_description
1 polymer ?
#
loop_
_entity_poly.entity_id
_entity_poly.type
_entity_poly.pdbx_seq_one_letter_code
_entity_poly.pdbx_strand_id
1 'polypeptide(L)'
;MARRRHRRAGQRDLTQSPSNSKLPTRLQINGAYNNVAIVRQFRLGGLNLVDEPVVTVDLSGSSQAARVLHEEEIDGILGADILLPTQAVLDCNKQLLFLKVDPDAQGGTPGVEYRGLQKIPLLLSEGYNLYVDGAVNGAPARLMVDTGAFATLLHRGFVRQMHIPLYDTPFSSSAVNLKQRGVEVAHIQRLSVGKIDILGKDVGVIDLEGLIHRGLLHSSPPVAGLLGAEILRSHHAIIDFGTRTLYLRARADQPRPGTRRNSRDVGAIGRNLFAE
;
A
#
# COMPACT_ATOMS: atom_id res chain seq x y z
N MET A 1 32.87 16.13 -15.34
CA MET A 1 32.17 16.84 -16.44
C MET A 1 31.55 15.75 -17.32
N ALA A 2 30.26 15.65 -17.63
CA ALA A 2 29.17 16.62 -17.67
C ALA A 2 27.97 16.14 -16.82
N ARG A 3 27.41 17.06 -16.02
CA ARG A 3 26.14 16.86 -15.33
C ARG A 3 25.02 17.16 -16.32
N ARG A 4 24.36 16.13 -16.87
CA ARG A 4 23.05 16.34 -17.50
C ARG A 4 22.04 16.63 -16.39
N ARG A 5 21.70 17.91 -16.25
CA ARG A 5 20.50 18.34 -15.52
C ARG A 5 19.30 17.76 -16.26
N HIS A 6 18.66 16.73 -15.71
CA HIS A 6 17.27 16.41 -16.08
C HIS A 6 16.41 17.61 -15.66
N ARG A 7 16.15 18.52 -16.61
CA ARG A 7 15.10 19.53 -16.48
C ARG A 7 13.77 18.78 -16.43
N ARG A 8 12.97 19.04 -15.40
CA ARG A 8 11.58 18.57 -15.23
C ARG A 8 10.81 18.73 -16.54
N ALA A 9 10.53 17.62 -17.22
CA ALA A 9 9.75 17.61 -18.46
C ALA A 9 8.24 17.39 -18.19
N GLY A 10 7.86 16.86 -17.03
CA GLY A 10 6.49 16.41 -16.74
C GLY A 10 5.44 17.50 -16.49
N GLN A 11 5.80 18.78 -16.47
CA GLN A 11 4.87 19.86 -16.10
C GLN A 11 4.23 20.59 -17.30
N ARG A 12 4.61 20.25 -18.55
CA ARG A 12 4.17 20.98 -19.75
C ARG A 12 2.83 20.51 -20.34
N ASP A 13 2.37 19.30 -19.99
CA ASP A 13 1.16 18.70 -20.56
C ASP A 13 -0.01 18.61 -19.56
N LEU A 14 0.13 19.20 -18.38
CA LEU A 14 -0.93 19.31 -17.39
C LEU A 14 -1.78 20.53 -17.69
N THR A 15 -3.06 20.31 -18.01
CA THR A 15 -4.04 21.39 -18.14
C THR A 15 -5.03 21.35 -16.99
N GLN A 16 -5.44 22.52 -16.47
CA GLN A 16 -6.53 22.57 -15.49
C GLN A 16 -7.82 22.03 -16.12
N SER A 17 -8.64 21.36 -15.31
CA SER A 17 -9.96 20.89 -15.75
C SER A 17 -10.78 22.07 -16.33
N PRO A 18 -11.35 21.96 -17.54
CA PRO A 18 -12.18 23.02 -18.12
C PRO A 18 -13.40 23.33 -17.23
N SER A 19 -13.87 24.57 -17.24
CA SER A 19 -15.04 25.02 -16.46
C SER A 19 -16.36 24.29 -16.76
N ASN A 20 -16.44 23.57 -17.88
CA ASN A 20 -17.58 22.72 -18.27
C ASN A 20 -17.35 21.21 -18.04
N SER A 21 -16.26 20.82 -17.36
CA SER A 21 -15.99 19.42 -17.02
C SER A 21 -16.89 18.97 -15.87
N LYS A 22 -17.43 17.73 -15.96
CA LYS A 22 -18.12 17.08 -14.84
C LYS A 22 -17.18 16.70 -13.68
N LEU A 23 -15.86 16.80 -13.89
CA LEU A 23 -14.87 16.48 -12.88
C LEU A 23 -14.73 17.64 -11.88
N PRO A 24 -14.71 17.37 -10.57
CA PRO A 24 -14.49 18.39 -9.57
C PRO A 24 -13.10 19.02 -9.76
N THR A 25 -12.99 20.33 -9.52
CA THR A 25 -11.71 21.05 -9.64
C THR A 25 -10.72 20.69 -8.53
N ARG A 26 -11.22 20.17 -7.40
CA ARG A 26 -10.43 19.69 -6.27
C ARG A 26 -11.03 18.41 -5.70
N LEU A 27 -10.16 17.52 -5.24
CA LEU A 27 -10.53 16.28 -4.56
C LEU A 27 -9.85 16.22 -3.20
N GLN A 28 -10.55 15.70 -2.19
CA GLN A 28 -9.95 15.43 -0.90
C GLN A 28 -9.25 14.07 -0.95
N ILE A 29 -7.94 14.05 -0.76
CA ILE A 29 -7.11 12.85 -0.66
C ILE A 29 -6.37 12.92 0.66
N ASN A 30 -6.45 11.86 1.47
CA ASN A 30 -5.78 11.74 2.77
C ASN A 30 -6.04 12.96 3.69
N GLY A 31 -7.27 13.45 3.70
CA GLY A 31 -7.69 14.62 4.49
C GLY A 31 -7.36 15.98 3.87
N ALA A 32 -6.58 16.07 2.79
CA ALA A 32 -6.18 17.33 2.15
C ALA A 32 -6.87 17.57 0.80
N TYR A 33 -7.25 18.81 0.50
CA TYR A 33 -7.81 19.20 -0.81
C TYR A 33 -6.71 19.45 -1.85
N ASN A 34 -6.66 18.58 -2.86
CA ASN A 34 -5.69 18.62 -3.94
C ASN A 34 -6.35 19.02 -5.25
N ASN A 35 -5.60 19.62 -6.17
CA ASN A 35 -6.13 20.07 -7.45
C ASN A 35 -6.22 18.91 -8.44
N VAL A 36 -7.25 18.96 -9.28
CA VAL A 36 -7.42 18.02 -10.40
C VAL A 36 -6.87 18.66 -11.67
N ALA A 37 -6.03 17.91 -12.38
CA ALA A 37 -5.50 18.27 -13.69
C ALA A 37 -5.86 17.17 -14.70
N ILE A 38 -5.74 17.49 -15.98
CA ILE A 38 -5.87 16.52 -17.08
C ILE A 38 -4.50 16.34 -17.71
N VAL A 39 -4.04 15.09 -17.75
CA VAL A 39 -2.87 14.66 -18.53
C VAL A 39 -3.35 14.27 -19.92
N ARG A 40 -2.93 15.02 -20.95
CA ARG A 40 -3.40 14.78 -22.33
C ARG A 40 -2.96 13.43 -22.87
N GLN A 41 -1.74 13.01 -22.55
CA GLN A 41 -1.20 11.70 -22.92
C GLN A 41 -0.43 11.14 -21.73
N PHE A 42 -0.93 10.05 -21.16
CA PHE A 42 -0.28 9.35 -20.06
C PHE A 42 0.10 7.94 -20.50
N ARG A 43 1.39 7.74 -20.75
CA ARG A 43 1.93 6.47 -21.24
C ARG A 43 2.51 5.64 -20.10
N LEU A 44 2.03 4.40 -19.97
CA LEU A 44 2.50 3.40 -19.03
C LEU A 44 2.91 2.15 -19.81
N GLY A 45 4.21 2.03 -20.12
CA GLY A 45 4.70 0.99 -21.02
C GLY A 45 4.04 1.08 -22.40
N GLY A 46 3.33 0.02 -22.81
CA GLY A 46 2.56 -0.02 -24.05
C GLY A 46 1.16 0.59 -23.97
N LEU A 47 0.64 0.86 -22.77
CA LEU A 47 -0.67 1.49 -22.57
C LEU A 47 -0.55 3.01 -22.73
N ASN A 48 -1.47 3.61 -23.46
CA ASN A 48 -1.56 5.07 -23.61
C ASN A 48 -2.96 5.53 -23.22
N LEU A 49 -3.06 6.21 -22.08
CA LEU A 49 -4.29 6.86 -21.62
C LEU A 49 -4.34 8.28 -22.17
N VAL A 50 -5.52 8.73 -22.58
CA VAL A 50 -5.74 10.04 -23.21
C VAL A 50 -6.71 10.83 -22.37
N ASP A 51 -6.39 12.10 -22.14
CA ASP A 51 -7.18 13.01 -21.31
C ASP A 51 -7.47 12.44 -19.90
N GLU A 52 -6.45 11.82 -19.29
CA GLU A 52 -6.58 11.17 -18.00
C GLU A 52 -6.66 12.21 -16.86
N PRO A 53 -7.72 12.21 -16.05
CA PRO A 53 -7.78 13.03 -14.86
C PRO A 53 -6.77 12.53 -13.81
N VAL A 54 -5.94 13.44 -13.30
CA VAL A 54 -4.99 13.16 -12.24
C VAL A 54 -5.13 14.16 -11.12
N VAL A 55 -4.75 13.75 -9.91
CA VAL A 55 -4.69 14.65 -8.76
C VAL A 55 -3.25 15.06 -8.52
N THR A 56 -3.00 16.37 -8.53
CA THR A 56 -1.66 16.90 -8.26
C THR A 56 -1.44 16.90 -6.74
N VAL A 57 -0.50 16.09 -6.28
CA VAL A 57 -0.10 16.00 -4.87
C VAL A 57 1.33 16.51 -4.69
N ASP A 58 1.61 17.15 -3.56
CA ASP A 58 2.97 17.52 -3.20
C ASP A 58 3.70 16.30 -2.62
N LEU A 59 4.59 15.71 -3.42
CA LEU A 59 5.42 14.56 -3.02
C LEU A 59 6.78 14.99 -2.43
N SER A 60 7.03 16.29 -2.22
CA SER A 60 8.34 16.78 -1.78
C SER A 60 8.82 16.20 -0.45
N GLY A 61 7.91 15.77 0.43
CA GLY A 61 8.25 15.04 1.66
C GLY A 61 8.82 13.64 1.37
N SER A 62 8.20 12.90 0.46
CA SER A 62 8.69 11.59 -0.01
C SER A 62 10.00 11.74 -0.78
N SER A 63 10.15 12.76 -1.63
CA SER A 63 11.40 13.03 -2.36
C SER A 63 12.57 13.39 -1.43
N GLN A 64 12.31 14.03 -0.28
CA GLN A 64 13.36 14.30 0.71
C GLN A 64 13.82 13.02 1.40
N ALA A 65 12.90 12.12 1.75
CA ALA A 65 13.23 10.80 2.28
C ALA A 65 14.03 9.97 1.25
N ALA A 66 13.54 9.87 0.02
CA ALA A 66 14.20 9.15 -1.07
C ALA A 66 15.64 9.64 -1.32
N ARG A 67 15.89 10.96 -1.27
CA ARG A 67 17.25 11.53 -1.42
C ARG A 67 18.20 11.16 -0.30
N VAL A 68 17.70 11.09 0.94
CA VAL A 68 18.49 10.66 2.10
C VAL A 68 18.80 9.16 2.02
N LEU A 69 17.89 8.40 1.40
CA LEU A 69 17.88 6.94 1.36
C LEU A 69 18.41 6.39 0.02
N HIS A 70 18.87 7.27 -0.88
CA HIS A 70 19.35 6.95 -2.23
C HIS A 70 18.35 6.19 -3.10
N GLU A 71 17.05 6.37 -2.84
CA GLU A 71 15.98 5.83 -3.66
C GLU A 71 15.68 6.75 -4.85
N GLU A 72 15.07 6.18 -5.89
CA GLU A 72 14.57 6.96 -7.00
C GLU A 72 13.39 7.84 -6.56
N GLU A 73 13.39 9.10 -6.98
CA GLU A 73 12.23 9.96 -6.77
C GLU A 73 11.04 9.41 -7.57
N ILE A 74 9.88 9.33 -6.92
CA ILE A 74 8.64 8.99 -7.60
C ILE A 74 7.98 10.26 -8.16
N ASP A 75 7.50 10.17 -9.40
CA ASP A 75 6.78 11.26 -10.07
C ASP A 75 5.26 11.24 -9.77
N GLY A 76 4.73 10.12 -9.26
CA GLY A 76 3.32 9.95 -8.99
C GLY A 76 2.98 8.60 -8.36
N ILE A 77 1.70 8.44 -8.00
CA ILE A 77 1.12 7.22 -7.45
C ILE A 77 0.02 6.76 -8.41
N LEU A 78 0.02 5.48 -8.79
CA LEU A 78 -1.04 4.89 -9.59
C LEU A 78 -2.15 4.34 -8.68
N GLY A 79 -3.37 4.81 -8.90
CA GLY A 79 -4.54 4.43 -8.12
C GLY A 79 -5.37 3.33 -8.77
N ALA A 80 -6.39 2.88 -8.03
CA ALA A 80 -7.35 1.89 -8.48
C ALA A 80 -8.22 2.35 -9.66
N ASP A 81 -8.33 3.65 -9.89
CA ASP A 81 -8.95 4.29 -11.05
C ASP A 81 -8.29 3.89 -12.38
N ILE A 82 -6.98 3.65 -12.40
CA ILE A 82 -6.27 3.09 -13.57
C ILE A 82 -6.18 1.56 -13.47
N LEU A 83 -5.90 1.03 -12.28
CA LEU A 83 -5.60 -0.40 -12.11
C LEU A 83 -6.83 -1.31 -12.31
N LEU A 84 -8.03 -0.88 -11.91
CA LEU A 84 -9.25 -1.67 -12.09
C LEU A 84 -9.71 -1.75 -13.55
N PRO A 85 -9.86 -0.64 -14.30
CA PRO A 85 -10.32 -0.72 -15.69
C PRO A 85 -9.34 -1.44 -16.61
N THR A 86 -8.03 -1.37 -16.32
CA THR A 86 -6.99 -2.09 -17.06
C THR A 86 -6.86 -3.57 -16.64
N GLN A 87 -7.69 -4.04 -15.70
CA GLN A 87 -7.62 -5.37 -15.10
C GLN A 87 -6.17 -5.74 -14.73
N ALA A 88 -5.48 -4.79 -14.10
CA ALA A 88 -4.07 -4.90 -13.82
C ALA A 88 -3.74 -6.16 -13.00
N VAL A 89 -2.54 -6.69 -13.18
CA VAL A 89 -1.97 -7.71 -12.29
C VAL A 89 -0.64 -7.20 -11.77
N LEU A 90 -0.52 -7.13 -10.44
CA LEU A 90 0.70 -6.71 -9.76
C LEU A 90 1.35 -7.90 -9.06
N ASP A 91 2.51 -8.33 -9.56
CA ASP A 91 3.38 -9.32 -8.91
C ASP A 91 4.34 -8.59 -7.96
N CYS A 92 4.03 -8.63 -6.66
CA CYS A 92 4.77 -7.91 -5.62
C CYS A 92 6.15 -8.53 -5.35
N ASN A 93 6.38 -9.79 -5.73
CA ASN A 93 7.69 -10.44 -5.59
C ASN A 93 8.64 -10.01 -6.71
N LYS A 94 8.14 -10.05 -7.96
CA LYS A 94 8.93 -9.68 -9.14
C LYS A 94 8.96 -8.17 -9.38
N GLN A 95 8.15 -7.41 -8.65
CA GLN A 95 7.93 -5.96 -8.86
C GLN A 95 7.49 -5.65 -10.30
N LEU A 96 6.56 -6.47 -10.82
CA LEU A 96 6.03 -6.33 -12.17
C LEU A 96 4.56 -5.92 -12.12
N LEU A 97 4.25 -4.84 -12.84
CA LEU A 97 2.89 -4.41 -13.11
C LEU A 97 2.53 -4.76 -14.55
N PHE A 98 1.50 -5.59 -14.73
CA PHE A 98 0.92 -5.92 -16.02
C PHE A 98 -0.36 -5.11 -16.19
N LEU A 99 -0.43 -4.33 -17.27
CA LEU A 99 -1.61 -3.56 -17.65
C LEU A 99 -2.17 -4.14 -18.95
N LYS A 100 -3.46 -4.50 -18.98
CA LYS A 100 -4.08 -4.91 -20.24
C LYS A 100 -4.33 -3.68 -21.10
N VAL A 101 -3.79 -3.69 -22.32
CA VAL A 101 -4.10 -2.69 -23.35
C VAL A 101 -5.53 -2.89 -23.86
N ASP A 102 -5.96 -4.15 -23.97
CA ASP A 102 -7.33 -4.55 -24.24
C ASP A 102 -7.85 -5.37 -23.04
N PRO A 103 -8.66 -4.77 -22.15
CA PRO A 103 -9.23 -5.47 -21.00
C PRO A 103 -10.17 -6.63 -21.37
N ASP A 104 -10.76 -6.61 -22.56
CA ASP A 104 -11.69 -7.65 -23.03
C ASP A 104 -10.95 -8.85 -23.66
N ALA A 105 -9.65 -8.70 -23.90
CA ALA A 105 -8.80 -9.79 -24.37
C ALA A 105 -8.82 -10.97 -23.39
N GLN A 106 -9.14 -12.15 -23.95
CA GLN A 106 -9.22 -13.40 -23.22
C GLN A 106 -7.83 -13.97 -22.93
N GLY A 107 -7.66 -14.62 -21.78
CA GLY A 107 -6.43 -15.26 -21.36
C GLY A 107 -5.91 -14.77 -20.01
N GLY A 108 -5.01 -15.56 -19.42
CA GLY A 108 -4.30 -15.18 -18.20
C GLY A 108 -3.14 -14.22 -18.48
N THR A 109 -2.62 -13.59 -17.42
CA THR A 109 -1.47 -12.70 -17.53
C THR A 109 -0.18 -13.52 -17.78
N PRO A 110 0.50 -13.33 -18.93
CA PRO A 110 1.69 -14.11 -19.27
C PRO A 110 2.82 -13.94 -18.24
N GLY A 111 3.49 -15.04 -17.89
CA GLY A 111 4.64 -15.02 -16.98
C GLY A 111 4.30 -14.89 -15.48
N VAL A 112 3.02 -14.90 -15.13
CA VAL A 112 2.55 -14.87 -13.75
C VAL A 112 2.29 -16.30 -13.25
N GLU A 113 2.94 -16.67 -12.15
CA GLU A 113 2.94 -18.03 -11.60
C GLU A 113 2.03 -18.14 -10.38
N TYR A 114 0.82 -18.64 -10.58
CA TYR A 114 -0.17 -18.80 -9.49
C TYR A 114 0.00 -20.12 -8.70
N ARG A 115 0.83 -21.05 -9.17
CA ARG A 115 0.94 -22.39 -8.57
C ARG A 115 1.51 -22.33 -7.15
N GLY A 116 0.81 -22.99 -6.23
CA GLY A 116 1.18 -23.03 -4.82
C GLY A 116 0.85 -21.75 -4.05
N LEU A 117 0.13 -20.82 -4.66
CA LEU A 117 -0.44 -19.66 -3.98
C LEU A 117 -1.87 -19.96 -3.53
N GLN A 118 -2.22 -19.45 -2.36
CA GLN A 118 -3.58 -19.41 -1.88
C GLN A 118 -4.32 -18.26 -2.55
N LYS A 119 -5.47 -18.55 -3.13
CA LYS A 119 -6.44 -17.58 -3.64
C LYS A 119 -7.30 -17.00 -2.51
N ILE A 120 -7.41 -15.67 -2.43
CA ILE A 120 -8.17 -14.95 -1.40
C ILE A 120 -8.98 -13.84 -2.09
N PRO A 121 -10.32 -13.80 -1.97
CA PRO A 121 -11.12 -12.74 -2.58
C PRO A 121 -10.85 -11.39 -1.92
N LEU A 122 -10.83 -10.34 -2.72
CA LEU A 122 -10.73 -8.95 -2.26
C LEU A 122 -12.11 -8.29 -2.28
N LEU A 123 -12.38 -7.51 -1.24
CA LEU A 123 -13.55 -6.66 -1.11
C LEU A 123 -13.21 -5.28 -1.67
N LEU A 124 -13.96 -4.83 -2.67
CA LEU A 124 -13.84 -3.49 -3.24
C LEU A 124 -14.83 -2.55 -2.54
N SER A 125 -14.34 -1.47 -1.96
CA SER A 125 -15.21 -0.40 -1.43
C SER A 125 -15.66 0.58 -2.51
N GLU A 126 -16.65 1.42 -2.19
CA GLU A 126 -17.11 2.51 -3.05
C GLU A 126 -15.98 3.50 -3.39
N GLY A 127 -15.03 3.71 -2.47
CA GLY A 127 -13.83 4.53 -2.68
C GLY A 127 -12.69 3.81 -3.39
N TYR A 128 -12.97 2.67 -4.04
CA TYR A 128 -12.01 1.83 -4.78
C TYR A 128 -10.84 1.23 -3.98
N ASN A 129 -10.86 1.34 -2.65
CA ASN A 129 -9.91 0.63 -1.79
C ASN A 129 -10.23 -0.87 -1.77
N LEU A 130 -9.17 -1.69 -1.83
CA LEU A 130 -9.24 -3.15 -1.75
C LEU A 130 -8.97 -3.61 -0.32
N TYR A 131 -9.85 -4.47 0.20
CA TYR A 131 -9.72 -5.04 1.53
C TYR A 131 -9.68 -6.56 1.47
N VAL A 132 -9.04 -7.15 2.46
CA VAL A 132 -9.01 -8.60 2.67
C VAL A 132 -9.48 -8.93 4.08
N ASP A 133 -10.33 -9.94 4.20
CA ASP A 133 -10.76 -10.47 5.50
C ASP A 133 -9.63 -11.29 6.14
N GLY A 134 -9.52 -11.18 7.46
CA GLY A 134 -8.49 -11.82 8.25
C GLY A 134 -8.77 -11.80 9.75
N ALA A 135 -7.71 -11.99 10.53
CA ALA A 135 -7.77 -11.86 11.98
C ALA A 135 -6.43 -11.40 12.56
N VAL A 136 -6.47 -10.60 13.63
CA VAL A 136 -5.29 -10.21 14.42
C VAL A 136 -5.43 -10.84 15.80
N ASN A 137 -4.47 -11.68 16.19
CA ASN A 137 -4.52 -12.45 17.44
C ASN A 137 -5.84 -13.22 17.65
N GLY A 138 -6.45 -13.69 16.56
CA GLY A 138 -7.73 -14.42 16.56
C GLY A 138 -8.99 -13.54 16.53
N ALA A 139 -8.86 -12.22 16.68
CA ALA A 139 -9.99 -11.30 16.53
C ALA A 139 -10.26 -11.01 15.04
N PRO A 140 -11.50 -11.21 14.54
CA PRO A 140 -11.84 -10.91 13.16
C PRO A 140 -11.53 -9.46 12.79
N ALA A 141 -10.91 -9.26 11.63
CA ALA A 141 -10.46 -7.97 11.16
C ALA A 141 -10.45 -7.92 9.63
N ARG A 142 -10.52 -6.70 9.08
CA ARG A 142 -10.16 -6.42 7.67
C ARG A 142 -8.86 -5.65 7.61
N LEU A 143 -8.09 -5.90 6.56
CA LEU A 143 -6.91 -5.11 6.23
C LEU A 143 -7.13 -4.49 4.85
N MET A 144 -6.82 -3.20 4.71
CA MET A 144 -6.69 -2.59 3.39
C MET A 144 -5.38 -3.09 2.76
N VAL A 145 -5.43 -3.58 1.52
CA VAL A 145 -4.22 -3.97 0.79
C VAL A 145 -3.56 -2.69 0.27
N ASP A 146 -2.36 -2.39 0.75
CA ASP A 146 -1.66 -1.14 0.44
C ASP A 146 -0.20 -1.41 0.07
N THR A 147 0.09 -1.39 -1.23
CA THR A 147 1.45 -1.59 -1.75
C THR A 147 2.33 -0.35 -1.59
N GLY A 148 1.74 0.82 -1.29
CA GLY A 148 2.47 2.05 -0.97
C GLY A 148 2.85 2.13 0.51
N ALA A 149 2.19 1.39 1.38
CA ALA A 149 2.62 1.20 2.76
C ALA A 149 3.85 0.30 2.79
N PHE A 150 5.02 0.86 3.11
CA PHE A 150 6.27 0.11 3.20
C PHE A 150 6.17 -1.10 4.16
N ALA A 151 5.47 -0.91 5.28
CA ALA A 151 5.20 -1.97 6.26
C ALA A 151 3.72 -2.12 6.57
N THR A 152 3.37 -3.24 7.20
CA THR A 152 2.04 -3.52 7.72
C THR A 152 1.84 -2.70 8.98
N LEU A 153 0.73 -1.97 9.00
CA LEU A 153 0.40 -1.00 10.03
C LEU A 153 -0.96 -1.34 10.63
N LEU A 154 -1.10 -1.22 11.95
CA LEU A 154 -2.37 -1.36 12.63
C LEU A 154 -2.91 0.00 13.08
N HIS A 155 -4.24 0.13 13.00
CA HIS A 155 -4.95 1.27 13.52
C HIS A 155 -4.84 1.33 15.05
N ARG A 156 -4.44 2.49 15.57
CA ARG A 156 -4.28 2.73 17.01
C ARG A 156 -5.56 2.42 17.79
N GLY A 157 -6.74 2.76 17.27
CA GLY A 157 -8.03 2.44 17.91
C GLY A 157 -8.24 0.94 18.07
N PHE A 158 -7.95 0.15 17.03
CA PHE A 158 -8.04 -1.30 17.06
C PHE A 158 -7.05 -1.93 18.05
N VAL A 159 -5.79 -1.47 18.05
CA VAL A 159 -4.75 -1.95 18.97
C VAL A 159 -5.16 -1.72 20.43
N ARG A 160 -5.71 -0.55 20.74
CA ARG A 160 -6.24 -0.22 22.08
C ARG A 160 -7.42 -1.11 22.46
N GLN A 161 -8.39 -1.27 21.57
CA GLN A 161 -9.57 -2.12 21.80
C GLN A 161 -9.17 -3.58 22.10
N MET A 162 -8.17 -4.09 21.38
CA MET A 162 -7.67 -5.45 21.54
C MET A 162 -6.65 -5.61 22.66
N HIS A 163 -6.33 -4.54 23.40
CA HIS A 163 -5.33 -4.52 24.48
C HIS A 163 -3.96 -5.10 24.05
N ILE A 164 -3.55 -4.84 22.80
CA ILE A 164 -2.25 -5.31 22.30
C ILE A 164 -1.15 -4.38 22.87
N PRO A 165 -0.12 -4.93 23.54
CA PRO A 165 0.95 -4.12 24.12
C PRO A 165 1.71 -3.32 23.07
N LEU A 166 1.95 -2.05 23.38
CA LEU A 166 2.78 -1.14 22.60
C LEU A 166 4.16 -1.01 23.23
N TYR A 167 5.16 -0.77 22.39
CA TYR A 167 6.47 -0.32 22.84
C TYR A 167 7.03 0.72 21.87
N ASP A 168 7.75 1.69 22.43
CA ASP A 168 8.39 2.75 21.67
C ASP A 168 9.67 2.23 21.01
N THR A 169 9.92 2.68 19.80
CA THR A 169 11.21 2.49 19.14
C THR A 169 12.02 3.79 19.16
N PRO A 170 13.36 3.73 19.23
CA PRO A 170 14.19 4.92 19.12
C PRO A 170 14.24 5.50 17.69
N PHE A 171 13.50 4.91 16.74
CA PHE A 171 13.52 5.25 15.32
C PHE A 171 12.32 6.16 14.95
N SER A 172 12.50 6.98 13.91
CA SER A 172 11.49 7.89 13.37
C SER A 172 11.30 7.58 11.89
N SER A 173 10.06 7.49 11.41
CA SER A 173 9.75 7.30 9.99
C SER A 173 9.60 8.65 9.28
N SER A 174 10.22 8.80 8.11
CA SER A 174 10.01 9.97 7.24
C SER A 174 8.79 9.82 6.32
N ALA A 175 8.21 8.61 6.21
CA ALA A 175 7.15 8.28 5.27
C ALA A 175 5.74 8.70 5.75
N VAL A 176 5.59 9.00 7.04
CA VAL A 176 4.35 9.51 7.63
C VAL A 176 4.63 10.94 8.08
N ASN A 177 3.82 11.91 7.66
CA ASN A 177 3.94 13.35 7.97
C ASN A 177 3.76 13.70 9.48
N LEU A 178 4.24 12.85 10.39
CA LEU A 178 4.18 13.02 11.84
C LEU A 178 5.55 13.46 12.33
N LYS A 179 5.65 14.75 12.68
CA LYS A 179 6.78 15.34 13.42
C LYS A 179 6.87 14.81 14.86
N GLN A 180 6.90 13.50 15.07
CA GLN A 180 7.02 12.91 16.40
C GLN A 180 8.16 11.90 16.47
N ARG A 181 8.98 12.06 17.51
CA ARG A 181 9.92 11.04 17.98
C ARG A 181 9.14 9.78 18.33
N GLY A 182 9.67 8.63 17.93
CA GLY A 182 9.19 7.29 18.28
C GLY A 182 7.95 6.89 17.50
N VAL A 183 8.11 5.98 16.53
CA VAL A 183 6.96 5.27 16.00
C VAL A 183 6.59 4.17 17.00
N GLU A 184 5.32 4.14 17.39
CA GLU A 184 4.75 3.07 18.21
C GLU A 184 4.73 1.76 17.42
N VAL A 185 5.15 0.68 18.07
CA VAL A 185 5.13 -0.66 17.50
C VAL A 185 4.33 -1.58 18.41
N ALA A 186 3.57 -2.49 17.80
CA ALA A 186 2.84 -3.55 18.48
C ALA A 186 3.42 -4.91 18.09
N HIS A 187 3.54 -5.82 19.06
CA HIS A 187 3.84 -7.22 18.78
C HIS A 187 2.54 -8.02 18.64
N ILE A 188 2.31 -8.60 17.46
CA ILE A 188 1.18 -9.50 17.22
C ILE A 188 1.65 -10.95 17.16
N GLN A 189 0.92 -11.82 17.84
CA GLN A 189 1.21 -13.25 17.89
C GLN A 189 0.83 -13.93 16.57
N ARG A 190 -0.26 -13.47 15.94
CA ARG A 190 -0.77 -14.03 14.69
C ARG A 190 -1.52 -12.98 13.87
N LEU A 191 -1.17 -12.88 12.59
CA LEU A 191 -1.98 -12.26 11.56
C LEU A 191 -2.46 -13.35 10.59
N SER A 192 -3.78 -13.54 10.51
CA SER A 192 -4.38 -14.49 9.58
C SER A 192 -4.95 -13.75 8.38
N VAL A 193 -4.60 -14.17 7.16
CA VAL A 193 -5.17 -13.65 5.90
C VAL A 193 -5.54 -14.86 5.04
N GLY A 194 -6.83 -15.09 4.84
CA GLY A 194 -7.30 -16.36 4.27
C GLY A 194 -6.93 -17.56 5.16
N LYS A 195 -6.07 -18.45 4.67
CA LYS A 195 -5.58 -19.66 5.39
C LYS A 195 -4.08 -19.53 5.71
N ILE A 196 -3.49 -18.36 5.47
CA ILE A 196 -2.11 -18.08 5.82
C ILE A 196 -2.10 -17.42 7.18
N ASP A 197 -1.34 -18.01 8.09
CA ASP A 197 -0.99 -17.40 9.36
C ASP A 197 0.43 -16.84 9.27
N ILE A 198 0.63 -15.64 9.81
CA ILE A 198 1.90 -14.95 9.94
C ILE A 198 2.13 -14.77 11.44
N LEU A 199 3.15 -15.45 11.98
CA LEU A 199 3.35 -15.59 13.42
C LEU A 199 4.40 -14.62 13.96
N GLY A 200 4.14 -14.12 15.18
CA GLY A 200 5.10 -13.39 16.01
C GLY A 200 5.76 -12.20 15.30
N LYS A 201 4.96 -11.26 14.80
CA LYS A 201 5.42 -10.13 13.99
C LYS A 201 5.25 -8.81 14.74
N ASP A 202 6.20 -7.92 14.55
CA ASP A 202 6.07 -6.52 14.97
C ASP A 202 5.49 -5.69 13.82
N VAL A 203 4.53 -4.85 14.15
CA VAL A 203 3.79 -3.99 13.20
C VAL A 203 3.76 -2.56 13.71
N GLY A 204 3.90 -1.60 12.80
CA GLY A 204 3.78 -0.18 13.16
C GLY A 204 2.36 0.16 13.55
N VAL A 205 2.19 1.18 14.40
CA VAL A 205 0.89 1.64 14.86
C VAL A 205 0.68 3.09 14.42
N ILE A 206 -0.46 3.34 13.79
CA ILE A 206 -0.80 4.60 13.15
C ILE A 206 -2.27 4.95 13.43
N ASP A 207 -2.58 6.24 13.46
CA ASP A 207 -3.96 6.68 13.36
C ASP A 207 -4.43 6.69 11.90
N LEU A 208 -5.44 5.88 11.59
CA LEU A 208 -5.98 5.75 10.22
C LEU A 208 -7.20 6.65 10.00
N GLU A 209 -7.58 7.44 11.00
CA GLU A 209 -8.61 8.45 10.82
C GLU A 209 -8.21 9.45 9.72
N GLY A 210 -9.15 9.76 8.82
CA GLY A 210 -8.91 10.64 7.68
C GLY A 210 -8.30 9.97 6.45
N LEU A 211 -7.66 8.80 6.62
CA LEU A 211 -7.29 7.91 5.51
C LEU A 211 -8.43 6.94 5.18
N ILE A 212 -9.01 6.34 6.22
CA ILE A 212 -10.09 5.36 6.10
C ILE A 212 -11.37 5.97 6.67
N HIS A 213 -12.49 5.74 5.98
CA HIS A 213 -13.79 6.21 6.43
C HIS A 213 -14.10 5.64 7.84
N ARG A 214 -14.46 6.52 8.79
CA ARG A 214 -14.67 6.15 10.20
C ARG A 214 -15.67 5.00 10.40
N GLY A 215 -16.69 4.90 9.56
CA GLY A 215 -17.66 3.79 9.60
C GLY A 215 -17.02 2.41 9.36
N LEU A 216 -15.94 2.33 8.57
CA LEU A 216 -15.21 1.09 8.32
C LEU A 216 -14.25 0.74 9.47
N LEU A 217 -13.69 1.74 10.14
CA LEU A 217 -12.85 1.53 11.34
C LEU A 217 -13.64 0.93 12.50
N HIS A 218 -14.96 1.15 12.54
CA HIS A 218 -15.86 0.66 13.58
C HIS A 218 -16.86 -0.41 13.07
N SER A 219 -16.68 -0.93 11.85
CA SER A 219 -17.56 -1.97 11.30
C SER A 219 -17.35 -3.32 11.99
N SER A 220 -18.17 -4.31 11.63
CA SER A 220 -17.98 -5.69 12.05
C SER A 220 -17.79 -6.60 10.83
N PRO A 221 -16.61 -7.23 10.64
CA PRO A 221 -15.33 -6.92 11.30
C PRO A 221 -14.83 -5.49 10.99
N PRO A 222 -14.01 -4.87 11.87
CA PRO A 222 -13.46 -3.54 11.66
C PRO A 222 -12.28 -3.59 10.69
N VAL A 223 -12.02 -2.48 9.99
CA VAL A 223 -10.73 -2.29 9.32
C VAL A 223 -9.67 -2.01 10.37
N ALA A 224 -8.82 -3.00 10.61
CA ALA A 224 -7.82 -2.98 11.67
C ALA A 224 -6.48 -2.38 11.24
N GLY A 225 -6.22 -2.24 9.94
CA GLY A 225 -4.89 -1.88 9.47
C GLY A 225 -4.70 -1.88 7.96
N LEU A 226 -3.46 -1.64 7.55
CA LEU A 226 -2.94 -1.75 6.20
C LEU A 226 -2.07 -3.01 6.10
N LEU A 227 -2.31 -3.84 5.09
CA LEU A 227 -1.44 -4.94 4.70
C LEU A 227 -0.38 -4.41 3.75
N GLY A 228 0.84 -4.24 4.26
CA GLY A 228 1.91 -3.52 3.60
C GLY A 228 2.77 -4.34 2.64
N ALA A 229 3.63 -3.63 1.90
CA ALA A 229 4.53 -4.15 0.89
C ALA A 229 5.49 -5.22 1.43
N GLU A 230 5.89 -5.16 2.70
CA GLU A 230 6.80 -6.13 3.28
C GLU A 230 6.17 -7.52 3.43
N ILE A 231 4.90 -7.61 3.85
CA ILE A 231 4.15 -8.87 3.88
C ILE A 231 3.83 -9.31 2.46
N LEU A 232 3.34 -8.38 1.62
CA LEU A 232 2.98 -8.67 0.24
C LEU A 232 4.18 -9.27 -0.52
N ARG A 233 5.36 -8.66 -0.43
CA ARG A 233 6.59 -9.16 -1.07
C ARG A 233 7.06 -10.49 -0.46
N SER A 234 7.13 -10.59 0.86
CA SER A 234 7.63 -11.81 1.52
C SER A 234 6.74 -13.05 1.28
N HIS A 235 5.44 -12.85 1.08
CA HIS A 235 4.50 -13.91 0.71
C HIS A 235 4.20 -13.98 -0.79
N HIS A 236 5.04 -13.36 -1.62
CA HIS A 236 4.96 -13.43 -3.07
C HIS A 236 3.56 -13.07 -3.60
N ALA A 237 3.03 -11.98 -3.07
CA ALA A 237 1.67 -11.56 -3.35
C ALA A 237 1.50 -11.25 -4.84
N ILE A 238 0.38 -11.72 -5.38
CA ILE A 238 -0.14 -11.25 -6.66
C ILE A 238 -1.49 -10.61 -6.39
N ILE A 239 -1.65 -9.35 -6.79
CA ILE A 239 -2.92 -8.64 -6.74
C ILE A 239 -3.46 -8.59 -8.16
N ASP A 240 -4.56 -9.31 -8.38
CA ASP A 240 -5.29 -9.30 -9.64
C ASP A 240 -6.52 -8.40 -9.49
N PHE A 241 -6.46 -7.24 -10.13
CA PHE A 241 -7.51 -6.23 -10.08
C PHE A 241 -8.73 -6.61 -10.93
N GLY A 242 -8.54 -7.39 -12.00
CA GLY A 242 -9.62 -7.87 -12.85
C GLY A 242 -10.50 -8.89 -12.13
N THR A 243 -9.88 -9.86 -11.46
CA THR A 243 -10.60 -10.88 -10.68
C THR A 243 -10.81 -10.52 -9.22
N ARG A 244 -10.33 -9.33 -8.78
CA ARG A 244 -10.36 -8.85 -7.39
C ARG A 244 -9.89 -9.92 -6.43
N THR A 245 -8.70 -10.42 -6.68
CA THR A 245 -8.15 -11.56 -5.97
C THR A 245 -6.73 -11.25 -5.52
N LEU A 246 -6.47 -11.51 -4.24
CA LEU A 246 -5.14 -11.57 -3.68
C LEU A 246 -4.68 -13.02 -3.65
N TYR A 247 -3.50 -13.28 -4.20
CA TYR A 247 -2.82 -14.56 -4.09
C TYR A 247 -1.65 -14.42 -3.14
N LEU A 248 -1.48 -15.35 -2.20
CA LEU A 248 -0.37 -15.34 -1.23
C LEU A 248 0.26 -16.73 -1.09
N ARG A 249 1.55 -16.78 -0.79
CA ARG A 249 2.32 -17.99 -0.51
C ARG A 249 2.47 -18.19 0.99
N ALA A 250 2.07 -19.35 1.50
CA ALA A 250 2.43 -19.76 2.85
C ALA A 250 3.97 -19.90 2.96
N ARG A 251 4.56 -19.39 4.04
CA ARG A 251 5.99 -19.59 4.31
C ARG A 251 6.23 -20.83 5.16
N ALA A 252 7.20 -21.64 4.75
CA ALA A 252 7.58 -22.87 5.43
C ALA A 252 8.50 -22.63 6.66
N ASP A 253 9.07 -21.44 6.79
CA ASP A 253 10.17 -21.10 7.71
C ASP A 253 9.77 -20.15 8.85
N GLN A 254 8.49 -20.09 9.22
CA GLN A 254 8.07 -19.23 10.33
C GLN A 254 8.61 -19.74 11.69
N PRO A 255 9.10 -18.84 12.57
CA PRO A 255 9.62 -19.22 13.87
C PRO A 255 8.54 -19.94 14.69
N ARG A 256 8.94 -21.03 15.35
CA ARG A 256 8.04 -21.80 16.21
C ARG A 256 7.60 -20.93 17.41
N PRO A 257 6.33 -21.02 17.84
CA PRO A 257 5.89 -20.31 19.04
C PRO A 257 6.78 -20.64 20.24
N GLY A 258 7.37 -19.62 20.89
CA GLY A 258 8.13 -19.78 22.15
C GLY A 258 9.65 -19.54 22.10
N THR A 259 10.27 -19.29 20.94
CA THR A 259 11.67 -18.84 20.91
C THR A 259 11.80 -17.40 21.36
N ARG A 260 12.49 -17.15 22.49
CA ARG A 260 12.82 -15.79 22.96
C ARG A 260 13.65 -15.06 21.90
N ARG A 261 13.18 -13.91 21.42
CA ARG A 261 13.95 -13.02 20.55
C ARG A 261 15.04 -12.31 21.35
N ASN A 262 16.23 -12.19 20.77
CA ASN A 262 17.29 -11.37 21.33
C ASN A 262 16.98 -9.88 21.13
N SER A 263 17.39 -9.03 22.06
CA SER A 263 17.21 -7.56 21.98
C SER A 263 17.81 -6.91 20.72
N ARG A 264 18.73 -7.61 20.03
CA ARG A 264 19.28 -7.19 18.73
C ARG A 264 18.27 -7.28 17.57
N ASP A 265 17.30 -8.19 17.61
CA ASP A 265 16.31 -8.36 16.53
C ASP A 265 15.26 -7.26 16.53
N VAL A 266 14.86 -6.78 17.72
CA VAL A 266 13.92 -5.65 17.88
C VAL A 266 14.54 -4.35 17.32
N GLY A 267 15.85 -4.16 17.52
CA GLY A 267 16.61 -3.05 16.94
C GLY A 267 16.74 -3.12 15.42
N ALA A 268 16.84 -4.32 14.84
CA ALA A 268 16.86 -4.52 13.39
C ALA A 268 15.47 -4.32 12.76
N ILE A 269 14.39 -4.60 13.50
CA ILE A 269 13.00 -4.41 13.03
C ILE A 269 12.60 -2.94 13.10
N GLY A 270 12.95 -2.21 14.16
CA GLY A 270 12.79 -0.75 14.20
C GLY A 270 13.64 -0.03 13.15
N ARG A 271 14.80 -0.59 12.78
CA ARG A 271 15.53 -0.15 11.58
C ARG A 271 14.77 -0.53 10.32
N ASN A 272 14.39 -1.78 10.11
CA ASN A 272 13.74 -2.18 8.85
C ASN A 272 12.32 -1.67 8.66
N LEU A 273 11.58 -1.23 9.71
CA LEU A 273 10.26 -0.58 9.59
C LEU A 273 10.37 0.90 9.19
N PHE A 274 11.52 1.55 9.46
CA PHE A 274 11.67 3.02 9.43
C PHE A 274 12.99 3.52 8.80
N ALA A 275 13.86 2.62 8.37
CA ALA A 275 15.08 2.86 7.63
C ALA A 275 14.96 2.11 6.31
N GLU A 276 14.18 2.72 5.42
CA GLU A 276 14.21 2.64 3.96
C GLU A 276 13.15 3.62 3.42
#